data_AF-A0A848NVX4-F1
#
_entry.id   AF-A0A848NVX4-F1
#
_cell.length_a   1.000
_cell.length_b   1.000
_cell.length_c   1.000
_cell.angle_alpha   90.00
_cell.angle_beta   90.00
_cell.angle_gamma   90.00
#
_symmetry.space_group_name_H-M   'P 1'
#
loop_
_entity.id
_entity.type
_entity.pdbx_description
1 polymer ?
#
loop_
_entity_poly.entity_id
_entity_poly.type
_entity_poly.pdbx_seq_one_letter_code
_entity_poly.pdbx_strand_id
1 'polypeptide(L)'
;MSRGQPVQIPKPTIIDRVVGYLSPAAGLERMRSRVQMAIAGQWFGARFDRRATQNWAPYGGSADADTVYDLRWLRNRSRDAMRNQPLALGAVNTVVTTAVGTGLVMRSTVDAATLGMSEDEAQAWQRKAEREFRLWAKDANSCDAARTQDFYAIQALAFRSALESGDVFASLPMIKRPGSVYETKVQLIEADRVVNKGYAMNTEKVAQGVEMDDNGAPIKYHILRQHPGGLMPFQLEWDVVPVFGPKTGRRNILHLFDKRRPGQSRGVPYIAPVIELLKQLGDYTNAEVTAAVISGMFTVFITSEDGGGLNPGSDVMNASTSKPGATLQMGPGAILDLSPGEKVEFADPKRPNQAFDPFVIAVLRQIGVALELPFEVLVKHFTASYSAARAALLEAWRFYKSRRDWLASMFCQPIYEAWLEEAVALGRIDAPGFFDDPTIRGAYCGAIWVGDAPGQIDPLKEINAAKGRLELNITSHSDECVALTGADWDSTIERRAREDARMRELGLVTVYAPLSPANLNGPVPQPAPAKPGSGNDDAPSDDDASDLENA
;
A
#
# COMPACT_ATOMS: atom_id res chain seq x y z
N MET A 1 -11.31 -13.84 -31.78
CA MET A 1 -12.72 -14.28 -31.60
C MET A 1 -12.74 -15.78 -31.35
N SER A 2 -12.70 -16.22 -30.09
CA SER A 2 -13.03 -17.61 -29.74
C SER A 2 -14.43 -17.58 -29.14
N ARG A 3 -15.41 -18.13 -29.88
CA ARG A 3 -16.75 -18.36 -29.34
C ARG A 3 -16.60 -19.25 -28.10
N GLY A 4 -17.27 -18.88 -27.01
CA GLY A 4 -17.25 -19.65 -25.76
C GLY A 4 -17.51 -21.13 -26.02
N GLN A 5 -16.91 -22.00 -25.19
CA GLN A 5 -17.10 -23.44 -25.30
C GLN A 5 -18.60 -23.75 -25.44
N PRO A 6 -19.01 -24.52 -26.46
CA PRO A 6 -20.41 -24.87 -26.63
C PRO A 6 -20.89 -25.59 -25.37
N VAL A 7 -22.03 -25.15 -24.84
CA VAL A 7 -22.73 -25.82 -23.73
C VAL A 7 -22.74 -27.32 -24.04
N GLN A 8 -22.12 -28.14 -23.19
CA GLN A 8 -22.15 -29.60 -23.36
C GLN A 8 -23.59 -30.05 -23.17
N ILE A 9 -24.30 -30.22 -24.28
CA ILE A 9 -25.65 -30.77 -24.28
C ILE A 9 -25.52 -32.21 -23.77
N PRO A 10 -26.17 -32.57 -22.64
CA PRO A 10 -26.10 -33.93 -22.13
C PRO A 10 -26.64 -34.90 -23.18
N LYS A 11 -25.86 -35.94 -23.51
CA LYS A 11 -26.26 -36.94 -24.50
C LYS A 11 -27.56 -37.63 -24.06
N PRO A 12 -28.50 -37.92 -24.99
CA PRO A 12 -29.75 -38.58 -24.65
C PRO A 12 -29.49 -39.99 -24.15
N THR A 13 -29.96 -40.25 -22.94
CA THR A 13 -29.92 -41.55 -22.25
C THR A 13 -30.95 -42.50 -22.87
N ILE A 14 -30.85 -43.79 -22.52
CA ILE A 14 -31.80 -44.81 -22.94
C ILE A 14 -33.23 -44.41 -22.55
N ILE A 15 -33.42 -43.84 -21.36
CA ILE A 15 -34.71 -43.36 -20.87
C ILE A 15 -35.25 -42.21 -21.73
N ASP A 16 -34.41 -41.26 -22.14
CA ASP A 16 -34.88 -40.13 -22.98
C ASP A 16 -35.29 -40.59 -24.38
N ARG A 17 -34.63 -41.63 -24.90
CA ARG A 17 -34.99 -42.24 -26.20
C ARG A 17 -36.33 -42.96 -26.11
N VAL A 18 -36.57 -43.71 -25.03
CA VAL A 18 -37.84 -44.41 -24.79
C VAL A 18 -38.98 -43.40 -24.58
N VAL A 19 -38.77 -42.37 -23.76
CA VAL A 19 -39.78 -41.33 -23.50
C VAL A 19 -40.05 -40.52 -24.77
N GLY A 20 -39.01 -40.12 -25.52
CA GLY A 20 -39.17 -39.39 -26.78
C GLY A 20 -39.83 -40.22 -27.89
N TYR A 21 -39.67 -41.55 -27.88
CA TYR A 21 -40.36 -42.44 -28.81
C TYR A 21 -41.85 -42.60 -28.47
N LEU A 22 -42.19 -42.73 -27.18
CA LEU A 22 -43.57 -42.93 -26.73
C LEU A 22 -44.38 -41.61 -26.66
N SER A 23 -43.72 -40.50 -26.30
CA SER A 23 -44.32 -39.16 -26.26
C SER A 23 -43.25 -38.11 -26.62
N PRO A 24 -43.21 -37.68 -27.90
CA PRO A 24 -42.22 -36.70 -28.36
C PRO A 24 -42.25 -35.39 -27.56
N ALA A 25 -43.43 -34.92 -27.14
CA ALA A 25 -43.59 -33.71 -26.34
C ALA A 25 -42.94 -33.83 -24.96
N ALA A 26 -43.20 -34.93 -24.24
CA ALA A 26 -42.61 -35.19 -22.92
C ALA A 26 -41.09 -35.46 -23.01
N GLY A 27 -40.63 -36.09 -24.10
CA GLY A 27 -39.20 -36.27 -24.36
C GLY A 27 -38.44 -34.96 -24.58
N LEU A 28 -39.05 -34.02 -25.32
CA LEU A 28 -38.49 -32.68 -25.53
C LEU A 28 -38.45 -31.88 -24.23
N GLU A 29 -39.51 -31.93 -23.43
CA GLU A 29 -39.59 -31.25 -22.13
C GLU A 29 -38.53 -31.78 -21.16
N ARG A 30 -38.37 -33.10 -21.08
CA ARG A 30 -37.32 -33.75 -20.28
C ARG A 30 -35.91 -33.36 -20.73
N MET A 31 -35.66 -33.29 -22.04
CA MET A 31 -34.37 -32.81 -22.57
C MET A 31 -34.13 -31.34 -22.21
N ARG A 32 -35.15 -30.48 -22.29
CA ARG A 32 -35.05 -29.08 -21.86
C ARG A 32 -34.72 -28.96 -20.37
N SER A 33 -35.41 -29.69 -19.50
CA SER A 33 -35.14 -29.69 -18.06
C SER A 33 -33.72 -30.20 -17.74
N ARG A 34 -33.22 -31.18 -18.49
CA ARG A 34 -31.85 -31.70 -18.30
C ARG A 34 -30.76 -30.75 -18.80
N VAL A 35 -31.00 -30.07 -19.92
CA VAL A 35 -30.12 -28.97 -20.37
C VAL A 35 -30.13 -27.85 -19.34
N GLN A 36 -31.31 -27.49 -18.81
CA GLN A 36 -31.42 -26.51 -17.74
C GLN A 36 -30.70 -26.95 -16.45
N MET A 37 -30.77 -28.24 -16.07
CA MET A 37 -30.00 -28.78 -14.93
C MET A 37 -28.48 -28.81 -15.19
N ALA A 38 -28.05 -29.09 -16.42
CA ALA A 38 -26.64 -29.04 -16.80
C ALA A 38 -26.09 -27.60 -16.79
N ILE A 39 -26.92 -26.62 -17.14
CA ILE A 39 -26.62 -25.18 -17.01
C ILE A 39 -26.76 -24.71 -15.55
N ALA A 40 -27.62 -25.35 -14.75
CA ALA A 40 -27.82 -25.01 -13.34
C ALA A 40 -26.55 -25.19 -12.49
N GLY A 41 -25.61 -26.05 -12.92
CA GLY A 41 -24.28 -26.21 -12.31
C GLY A 41 -23.25 -25.14 -12.69
N GLN A 42 -23.59 -24.16 -13.55
CA GLN A 42 -22.67 -23.08 -13.90
C GLN A 42 -22.73 -21.93 -12.89
N TRP A 43 -21.55 -21.43 -12.52
CA TRP A 43 -21.36 -20.25 -11.67
C TRP A 43 -22.22 -19.08 -12.14
N PHE A 44 -23.02 -18.50 -11.24
CA PHE A 44 -23.92 -17.40 -11.58
C PHE A 44 -23.22 -16.17 -12.18
N GLY A 45 -21.96 -15.94 -11.84
CA GLY A 45 -21.15 -14.85 -12.41
C GLY A 45 -20.72 -15.05 -13.87
N ALA A 46 -20.75 -16.28 -14.39
CA ALA A 46 -20.35 -16.58 -15.77
C ALA A 46 -21.52 -16.59 -16.76
N ARG A 47 -22.74 -16.36 -16.28
CA ARG A 47 -23.95 -16.43 -17.11
C ARG A 47 -24.20 -15.13 -17.84
N PHE A 48 -24.61 -15.18 -19.09
CA PHE A 48 -25.01 -14.01 -19.88
C PHE A 48 -26.54 -13.86 -20.04
N ASP A 49 -27.33 -14.78 -19.47
CA ASP A 49 -28.79 -14.79 -19.50
C ASP A 49 -29.44 -13.90 -18.41
N ARG A 50 -28.66 -13.47 -17.42
CA ARG A 50 -29.12 -12.63 -16.31
C ARG A 50 -28.87 -11.16 -16.62
N ARG A 51 -29.88 -10.32 -16.38
CA ARG A 51 -29.78 -8.86 -16.55
C ARG A 51 -28.55 -8.25 -15.87
N ALA A 52 -28.17 -8.76 -14.69
CA ALA A 52 -27.02 -8.28 -13.93
C ALA A 52 -25.66 -8.55 -14.61
N THR A 53 -25.54 -9.61 -15.41
CA THR A 53 -24.27 -10.08 -16.01
C THR A 53 -24.30 -10.07 -17.54
N GLN A 54 -25.46 -9.84 -18.15
CA GLN A 54 -25.66 -9.82 -19.60
C GLN A 54 -24.76 -8.80 -20.32
N ASN A 55 -24.51 -7.66 -19.68
CA ASN A 55 -23.62 -6.61 -20.20
C ASN A 55 -22.22 -6.63 -19.56
N TRP A 56 -21.91 -7.65 -18.75
CA TRP A 56 -20.60 -7.81 -18.10
C TRP A 56 -19.80 -8.89 -18.82
N ALA A 57 -19.14 -8.50 -19.92
CA ALA A 57 -18.34 -9.38 -20.76
C ALA A 57 -16.85 -8.99 -20.70
N PRO A 58 -16.14 -9.25 -19.58
CA PRO A 58 -14.72 -8.94 -19.48
C PRO A 58 -13.90 -9.76 -20.49
N TYR A 59 -12.87 -9.14 -21.05
CA TYR A 59 -11.94 -9.81 -21.96
C TYR A 59 -10.93 -10.67 -21.19
N GLY A 60 -10.57 -11.84 -21.73
CA GLY A 60 -9.60 -12.76 -21.12
C GLY A 60 -8.18 -12.50 -21.60
N GLY A 61 -7.62 -11.32 -21.28
CA GLY A 61 -6.28 -10.93 -21.70
C GLY A 61 -5.16 -11.58 -20.88
N SER A 62 -3.94 -11.57 -21.44
CA SER A 62 -2.73 -11.84 -20.67
C SER A 62 -2.49 -10.71 -19.66
N ALA A 63 -1.59 -10.95 -18.68
CA ALA A 63 -1.27 -9.94 -17.66
C ALA A 63 -0.86 -8.59 -18.29
N ASP A 64 -0.01 -8.62 -19.31
CA ASP A 64 0.44 -7.42 -20.02
C ASP A 64 -0.64 -6.83 -20.92
N ALA A 65 -1.46 -7.65 -21.58
CA ALA A 65 -2.55 -7.14 -22.42
C ALA A 65 -3.56 -6.30 -21.62
N ASP A 66 -3.84 -6.69 -20.37
CA ASP A 66 -4.76 -5.99 -19.48
C ASP A 66 -4.11 -4.80 -18.75
N THR A 67 -2.78 -4.69 -18.75
CA THR A 67 -2.06 -3.69 -17.95
C THR A 67 -1.40 -2.61 -18.80
N VAL A 68 -0.68 -3.02 -19.85
CA VAL A 68 0.30 -2.16 -20.55
C VAL A 68 -0.35 -0.95 -21.21
N TYR A 69 -1.55 -1.10 -21.78
CA TYR A 69 -2.25 -0.01 -22.45
C TYR A 69 -2.67 1.10 -21.48
N ASP A 70 -3.13 0.72 -20.28
CA ASP A 70 -3.67 1.66 -19.30
C ASP A 70 -2.57 2.22 -18.37
N LEU A 71 -1.44 1.54 -18.26
CA LEU A 71 -0.38 1.81 -17.28
C LEU A 71 0.08 3.27 -17.28
N ARG A 72 0.28 3.88 -18.46
CA ARG A 72 0.68 5.29 -18.58
C ARG A 72 -0.32 6.22 -17.88
N TRP A 73 -1.61 6.01 -18.10
CA TRP A 73 -2.66 6.82 -17.51
C TRP A 73 -2.83 6.54 -16.02
N LEU A 74 -2.79 5.28 -15.62
CA LEU A 74 -2.85 4.89 -14.21
C LEU A 74 -1.73 5.53 -13.41
N ARG A 75 -0.49 5.52 -13.93
CA ARG A 75 0.66 6.15 -13.30
C ARG A 75 0.49 7.66 -13.18
N ASN A 76 0.13 8.34 -14.26
CA ASN A 76 -0.05 9.79 -14.25
C ASN A 76 -1.18 10.22 -13.30
N ARG A 77 -2.32 9.53 -13.32
CA ARG A 77 -3.45 9.79 -12.42
C ARG A 77 -3.10 9.49 -10.97
N SER A 78 -2.34 8.43 -10.72
CA SER A 78 -1.87 8.10 -9.37
C SER A 78 -1.01 9.23 -8.78
N ARG A 79 -0.03 9.73 -9.54
CA ARG A 79 0.83 10.85 -9.11
C ARG A 79 0.06 12.15 -8.95
N ASP A 80 -0.95 12.40 -9.79
CA ASP A 80 -1.84 13.56 -9.63
C ASP A 80 -2.68 13.44 -8.35
N ALA A 81 -3.27 12.27 -8.08
CA ALA A 81 -4.00 11.99 -6.85
C ALA A 81 -3.11 12.18 -5.61
N MET A 82 -1.83 11.77 -5.65
CA MET A 82 -0.89 12.05 -4.54
C MET A 82 -0.68 13.53 -4.27
N ARG A 83 -0.78 14.39 -5.29
CA ARG A 83 -0.60 15.85 -5.14
C ARG A 83 -1.88 16.54 -4.69
N ASN A 84 -3.02 16.07 -5.18
CA ASN A 84 -4.28 16.83 -5.13
C ASN A 84 -5.36 16.19 -4.24
N GLN A 85 -5.20 14.93 -3.80
CA GLN A 85 -6.20 14.20 -3.02
C GLN A 85 -5.64 13.78 -1.66
N PRO A 86 -6.07 14.43 -0.55
CA PRO A 86 -5.53 14.17 0.78
C PRO A 86 -5.64 12.71 1.24
N LEU A 87 -6.74 12.03 0.91
CA LEU A 87 -6.94 10.63 1.28
C LEU A 87 -5.94 9.70 0.58
N ALA A 88 -5.69 9.96 -0.70
CA ALA A 88 -4.76 9.17 -1.51
C ALA A 88 -3.32 9.33 -0.97
N LEU A 89 -2.90 10.59 -0.74
CA LEU A 89 -1.62 10.91 -0.12
C LEU A 89 -1.49 10.28 1.27
N GLY A 90 -2.53 10.41 2.09
CA GLY A 90 -2.59 9.86 3.45
C GLY A 90 -2.43 8.36 3.48
N ALA A 91 -3.13 7.64 2.58
CA ALA A 91 -3.04 6.18 2.47
C ALA A 91 -1.61 5.74 2.15
N VAL A 92 -0.99 6.26 1.07
CA VAL A 92 0.38 5.89 0.68
C VAL A 92 1.39 6.27 1.76
N ASN A 93 1.27 7.46 2.36
CA ASN A 93 2.14 7.89 3.45
C ASN A 93 2.07 6.93 4.64
N THR A 94 0.88 6.51 5.06
CA THR A 94 0.72 5.56 6.15
C THR A 94 1.42 4.24 5.85
N VAL A 95 1.26 3.69 4.63
CA VAL A 95 1.96 2.44 4.25
C VAL A 95 3.48 2.62 4.26
N VAL A 96 4.00 3.71 3.68
CA VAL A 96 5.45 3.98 3.64
C VAL A 96 6.02 4.17 5.03
N THR A 97 5.39 5.00 5.86
CA THR A 97 5.83 5.30 7.22
C THR A 97 5.81 4.05 8.10
N THR A 98 4.84 3.15 7.96
CA THR A 98 4.77 1.99 8.85
C THR A 98 5.58 0.80 8.33
N ALA A 99 5.65 0.58 7.01
CA ALA A 99 6.42 -0.52 6.43
C ALA A 99 7.93 -0.25 6.47
N VAL A 100 8.36 0.95 6.09
CA VAL A 100 9.79 1.34 6.01
C VAL A 100 10.24 2.06 7.28
N GLY A 101 9.43 3.00 7.78
CA GLY A 101 9.76 3.75 8.99
C GLY A 101 11.02 4.60 8.84
N THR A 102 11.89 4.52 9.84
CA THR A 102 13.23 5.14 9.82
C THR A 102 14.22 4.47 8.86
N GLY A 103 13.82 3.37 8.22
CA GLY A 103 14.65 2.55 7.33
C GLY A 103 14.91 1.17 7.91
N LEU A 104 15.00 0.18 7.03
CA LEU A 104 15.29 -1.20 7.41
C LEU A 104 16.79 -1.36 7.67
N VAL A 105 17.12 -1.77 8.89
CA VAL A 105 18.49 -2.03 9.34
C VAL A 105 18.84 -3.49 9.10
N MET A 106 19.95 -3.72 8.41
CA MET A 106 20.50 -5.06 8.21
C MET A 106 21.08 -5.60 9.52
N ARG A 107 20.68 -6.82 9.87
CA ARG A 107 21.28 -7.67 10.88
C ARG A 107 21.81 -8.91 10.23
N SER A 108 23.09 -9.18 10.42
CA SER A 108 23.71 -10.33 9.77
C SER A 108 23.34 -11.60 10.55
N THR A 109 22.96 -12.66 9.83
CA THR A 109 22.58 -13.96 10.39
C THR A 109 23.27 -15.05 9.60
N VAL A 110 24.60 -15.11 9.71
CA VAL A 110 25.40 -16.10 9.00
C VAL A 110 25.08 -17.51 9.47
N ASP A 111 25.12 -18.47 8.55
CA ASP A 111 25.00 -19.89 8.89
C ASP A 111 26.37 -20.43 9.35
N ALA A 112 26.65 -20.26 10.65
CA ALA A 112 27.89 -20.68 11.27
C ALA A 112 28.17 -22.19 11.08
N ALA A 113 27.13 -23.02 11.07
CA ALA A 113 27.27 -24.46 10.92
C ALA A 113 27.78 -24.83 9.53
N THR A 114 27.20 -24.23 8.48
CA THR A 114 27.65 -24.43 7.09
C THR A 114 29.06 -23.88 6.87
N LEU A 115 29.41 -22.77 7.54
CA LEU A 115 30.72 -22.13 7.43
C LEU A 115 31.81 -22.78 8.29
N GLY A 116 31.46 -23.71 9.17
CA GLY A 116 32.39 -24.32 10.13
C GLY A 116 32.95 -23.32 11.14
N MET A 117 32.21 -22.25 11.43
CA MET A 117 32.59 -21.23 12.41
C MET A 117 32.12 -21.61 13.80
N SER A 118 32.92 -21.28 14.81
CA SER A 118 32.41 -21.21 16.18
C SER A 118 31.42 -20.05 16.35
N GLU A 119 30.59 -20.11 17.38
CA GLU A 119 29.62 -19.06 17.69
C GLU A 119 30.29 -17.69 17.89
N ASP A 120 31.44 -17.65 18.58
CA ASP A 120 32.20 -16.42 18.81
C ASP A 120 32.77 -15.83 17.52
N GLU A 121 33.25 -16.68 16.60
CA GLU A 121 33.75 -16.27 15.28
C GLU A 121 32.61 -15.72 14.42
N ALA A 122 31.46 -16.41 14.39
CA ALA A 122 30.28 -15.96 13.66
C ALA A 122 29.82 -14.60 14.17
N GLN A 123 29.70 -14.41 15.48
CA GLN A 123 29.32 -13.13 16.07
C GLN A 123 30.34 -12.01 15.76
N ALA A 124 31.64 -12.31 15.83
CA ALA A 124 32.68 -11.34 15.47
C ALA A 124 32.58 -10.94 14.00
N TRP A 125 32.31 -11.89 13.12
CA TRP A 125 32.09 -11.66 11.70
C TRP A 125 30.85 -10.80 11.45
N GLN A 126 29.70 -11.17 12.04
CA GLN A 126 28.43 -10.44 11.94
C GLN A 126 28.59 -8.99 12.38
N ARG A 127 29.22 -8.74 13.54
CA ARG A 127 29.51 -7.38 14.03
C ARG A 127 30.40 -6.58 13.06
N LYS A 128 31.36 -7.25 12.40
CA LYS A 128 32.23 -6.62 11.39
C LYS A 128 31.44 -6.27 10.12
N ALA A 129 30.66 -7.22 9.58
CA ALA A 129 29.81 -7.02 8.42
C ALA A 129 28.79 -5.90 8.64
N GLU A 130 28.11 -5.89 9.78
CA GLU A 130 27.15 -4.84 10.14
C GLU A 130 27.79 -3.46 10.25
N ARG A 131 29.00 -3.37 10.82
CA ARG A 131 29.73 -2.09 10.93
C ARG A 131 30.15 -1.56 9.56
N GLU A 132 30.67 -2.43 8.71
CA GLU A 132 31.09 -2.07 7.34
C GLU A 132 29.89 -1.70 6.47
N PHE A 133 28.79 -2.45 6.55
CA PHE A 133 27.57 -2.12 5.82
C PHE A 133 26.99 -0.79 6.30
N ARG A 134 26.99 -0.53 7.61
CA ARG A 134 26.53 0.74 8.18
C ARG A 134 27.37 1.93 7.71
N LEU A 135 28.69 1.75 7.56
CA LEU A 135 29.58 2.77 7.00
C LEU A 135 29.15 3.14 5.57
N TRP A 136 28.81 2.15 4.75
CA TRP A 136 28.30 2.37 3.40
C TRP A 136 26.91 2.99 3.39
N ALA A 137 25.99 2.44 4.19
CA ALA A 137 24.57 2.76 4.17
C ALA A 137 24.22 4.15 4.72
N LYS A 138 24.99 4.68 5.68
CA LYS A 138 24.72 6.00 6.31
C LYS A 138 25.27 7.20 5.56
N ASP A 139 26.14 6.98 4.58
CA ASP A 139 26.79 8.06 3.84
C ASP A 139 26.27 8.12 2.41
N ALA A 140 25.58 9.21 2.06
CA ALA A 140 25.05 9.41 0.71
C ALA A 140 26.15 9.40 -0.36
N ASN A 141 27.37 9.86 -0.06
CA ASN A 141 28.49 9.76 -1.01
C ASN A 141 28.89 8.30 -1.30
N SER A 142 28.62 7.42 -0.34
CA SER A 142 28.96 6.00 -0.39
C SER A 142 27.87 5.10 -0.96
N CYS A 143 26.61 5.30 -0.64
CA CYS A 143 25.53 4.44 -1.14
C CYS A 143 24.80 4.99 -2.36
N ASP A 144 24.71 6.30 -2.57
CA ASP A 144 23.85 6.89 -3.60
C ASP A 144 24.66 7.39 -4.81
N ALA A 145 24.20 7.03 -6.01
CA ALA A 145 24.76 7.53 -7.25
C ALA A 145 24.54 9.05 -7.39
N ALA A 146 23.47 9.63 -6.84
CA ALA A 146 23.22 11.06 -6.85
C ALA A 146 23.89 11.83 -5.70
N ARG A 147 24.33 11.14 -4.63
CA ARG A 147 24.92 11.71 -3.40
C ARG A 147 23.95 12.56 -2.58
N THR A 148 22.65 12.31 -2.68
CA THR A 148 21.63 13.13 -2.00
C THR A 148 20.94 12.39 -0.87
N GLN A 149 20.96 11.05 -0.87
CA GLN A 149 20.24 10.23 0.10
C GLN A 149 21.14 9.14 0.68
N ASP A 150 20.96 8.86 1.98
CA ASP A 150 21.50 7.65 2.58
C ASP A 150 20.66 6.43 2.14
N PHE A 151 21.12 5.22 2.47
CA PHE A 151 20.45 4.00 2.02
C PHE A 151 19.03 3.86 2.58
N TYR A 152 18.79 4.37 3.79
CA TYR A 152 17.49 4.32 4.45
C TYR A 152 16.46 5.24 3.75
N ALA A 153 16.88 6.44 3.35
CA ALA A 153 16.05 7.34 2.55
C ALA A 153 15.82 6.80 1.12
N ILE A 154 16.82 6.12 0.53
CA ILE A 154 16.68 5.42 -0.75
C ILE A 154 15.62 4.31 -0.65
N GLN A 155 15.59 3.52 0.43
CA GLN A 155 14.56 2.48 0.63
C GLN A 155 13.15 3.08 0.63
N ALA A 156 12.96 4.18 1.37
CA ALA A 156 11.68 4.88 1.42
C ALA A 156 11.26 5.42 0.04
N LEU A 157 12.19 6.01 -0.71
CA LEU A 157 11.92 6.49 -2.07
C LEU A 157 11.60 5.36 -3.04
N ALA A 158 12.33 4.24 -2.97
CA ALA A 158 12.08 3.07 -3.81
C ALA A 158 10.69 2.47 -3.51
N PHE A 159 10.37 2.25 -2.24
CA PHE A 159 9.08 1.71 -1.83
C PHE A 159 7.92 2.63 -2.22
N ARG A 160 8.03 3.93 -1.95
CA ARG A 160 7.06 4.95 -2.40
C ARG A 160 6.89 4.92 -3.92
N SER A 161 7.98 4.91 -4.67
CA SER A 161 7.94 4.93 -6.13
C SER A 161 7.21 3.70 -6.69
N ALA A 162 7.43 2.52 -6.10
CA ALA A 162 6.70 1.30 -6.47
C ALA A 162 5.20 1.42 -6.18
N LEU A 163 4.79 2.01 -5.05
CA LEU A 163 3.38 2.23 -4.74
C LEU A 163 2.72 3.27 -5.66
N GLU A 164 3.36 4.43 -5.86
CA GLU A 164 2.79 5.54 -6.62
C GLU A 164 2.82 5.29 -8.14
N SER A 165 3.90 4.69 -8.64
CA SER A 165 4.14 4.53 -10.08
C SER A 165 3.89 3.11 -10.58
N GLY A 166 3.61 2.18 -9.68
CA GLY A 166 3.47 0.75 -9.92
C GLY A 166 4.79 -0.02 -9.88
N ASP A 167 5.87 0.60 -10.34
CA ASP A 167 7.20 0.03 -10.25
C ASP A 167 8.30 1.09 -10.15
N VAL A 168 9.51 0.64 -9.79
CA VAL A 168 10.74 1.42 -9.82
C VAL A 168 11.92 0.50 -10.12
N PHE A 169 12.98 1.05 -10.71
CA PHE A 169 14.19 0.30 -11.00
C PHE A 169 15.34 0.84 -10.16
N ALA A 170 16.25 -0.05 -9.74
CA ALA A 170 17.43 0.32 -8.99
C ALA A 170 18.66 -0.25 -9.67
N SER A 171 19.39 0.61 -10.40
CA SER A 171 20.67 0.27 -11.00
C SER A 171 21.77 0.26 -9.92
N LEU A 172 22.74 -0.62 -10.05
CA LEU A 172 23.85 -0.83 -9.12
C LEU A 172 25.21 -0.51 -9.77
N PRO A 173 25.43 0.74 -10.26
CA PRO A 173 26.68 1.09 -10.91
C PRO A 173 27.86 1.05 -9.94
N MET A 174 29.04 0.68 -10.45
CA MET A 174 30.30 0.82 -9.74
C MET A 174 30.91 2.18 -10.07
N ILE A 175 30.90 3.09 -9.10
CA ILE A 175 31.36 4.47 -9.25
C ILE A 175 32.45 4.75 -8.20
N LYS A 176 33.70 4.76 -8.63
CA LYS A 176 34.84 5.15 -7.80
C LYS A 176 34.78 6.63 -7.43
N ARG A 177 34.93 6.94 -6.14
CA ARG A 177 34.84 8.31 -5.62
C ARG A 177 35.85 8.56 -4.51
N PRO A 178 36.45 9.77 -4.45
CA PRO A 178 37.22 10.19 -3.28
C PRO A 178 36.35 10.13 -2.01
N GLY A 179 36.94 9.66 -0.91
CA GLY A 179 36.29 9.58 0.39
C GLY A 179 35.24 8.46 0.53
N SER A 180 35.00 7.67 -0.52
CA SER A 180 34.14 6.50 -0.44
C SER A 180 34.97 5.22 -0.56
N VAL A 181 34.74 4.27 0.35
CA VAL A 181 35.45 3.00 0.39
C VAL A 181 34.93 2.04 -0.69
N TYR A 182 33.63 2.09 -0.97
CA TYR A 182 32.93 1.18 -1.88
C TYR A 182 32.53 1.92 -3.16
N GLU A 183 32.62 1.23 -4.29
CA GLU A 183 32.21 1.67 -5.61
C GLU A 183 30.74 1.36 -5.89
N THR A 184 30.17 0.29 -5.31
CA THR A 184 28.75 -0.05 -5.47
C THR A 184 27.87 1.09 -4.97
N LYS A 185 27.12 1.70 -5.89
CA LYS A 185 26.09 2.72 -5.60
C LYS A 185 24.73 2.20 -6.00
N VAL A 186 23.69 2.80 -5.44
CA VAL A 186 22.30 2.62 -5.85
C VAL A 186 21.90 3.86 -6.66
N GLN A 187 21.30 3.63 -7.82
CA GLN A 187 20.67 4.66 -8.63
C GLN A 187 19.22 4.27 -8.88
N LEU A 188 18.29 4.98 -8.26
CA LEU A 188 16.87 4.82 -8.57
C LEU A 188 16.56 5.43 -9.94
N ILE A 189 15.79 4.69 -10.72
CA ILE A 189 15.37 5.05 -12.07
C ILE A 189 13.85 4.99 -12.10
N GLU A 190 13.26 6.13 -12.43
CA GLU A 190 11.82 6.28 -12.52
C GLU A 190 11.23 5.39 -13.63
N ALA A 191 10.07 4.80 -13.34
CA ALA A 191 9.36 3.86 -14.19
C ALA A 191 9.17 4.30 -15.64
N ASP A 192 8.95 5.59 -15.87
CA ASP A 192 8.68 6.19 -17.18
C ASP A 192 9.91 6.24 -18.09
N ARG A 193 11.11 6.16 -17.50
CA ARG A 193 12.34 6.06 -18.28
C ARG A 193 12.51 4.68 -18.90
N VAL A 194 11.87 3.65 -18.36
CA VAL A 194 11.95 2.29 -18.89
C VAL A 194 10.88 2.11 -19.94
N VAL A 195 11.29 2.14 -21.21
CA VAL A 195 10.42 2.05 -22.39
C VAL A 195 11.16 1.32 -23.50
N ASN A 196 10.43 0.70 -24.43
CA ASN A 196 11.04 0.02 -25.58
C ASN A 196 11.97 0.99 -26.33
N LYS A 197 13.17 0.51 -26.67
CA LYS A 197 14.15 1.29 -27.43
C LYS A 197 13.51 1.79 -28.74
N GLY A 198 13.64 3.09 -29.01
CA GLY A 198 13.02 3.72 -30.18
C GLY A 198 11.49 3.73 -30.16
N TYR A 199 10.86 3.54 -29.00
CA TYR A 199 9.41 3.36 -28.86
C TYR A 199 8.84 2.23 -29.73
N ALA A 200 9.62 1.18 -29.96
CA ALA A 200 9.17 0.00 -30.68
C ALA A 200 7.91 -0.61 -30.03
N MET A 201 7.06 -1.23 -30.85
CA MET A 201 5.88 -1.93 -30.35
C MET A 201 6.25 -3.07 -29.40
N ASN A 202 5.36 -3.37 -28.45
CA ASN A 202 5.55 -4.52 -27.57
C ASN A 202 5.51 -5.81 -28.40
N THR A 203 6.31 -6.79 -27.98
CA THR A 203 6.37 -8.15 -28.50
C THR A 203 6.35 -9.12 -27.33
N GLU A 204 6.30 -10.42 -27.60
CA GLU A 204 6.37 -11.44 -26.55
C GLU A 204 7.67 -11.39 -25.75
N LYS A 205 8.79 -11.03 -26.40
CA LYS A 205 10.12 -10.95 -25.77
C LYS A 205 10.45 -9.56 -25.22
N VAL A 206 9.72 -8.53 -25.61
CA VAL A 206 10.01 -7.14 -25.21
C VAL A 206 8.71 -6.40 -24.92
N ALA A 207 8.48 -6.08 -23.64
CA ALA A 207 7.29 -5.35 -23.20
C ALA A 207 7.67 -4.17 -22.31
N GLN A 208 7.26 -2.96 -22.70
CA GLN A 208 7.44 -1.73 -21.89
C GLN A 208 8.86 -1.53 -21.33
N GLY A 209 9.88 -1.75 -22.16
CA GLY A 209 11.29 -1.59 -21.84
C GLY A 209 11.92 -2.77 -21.11
N VAL A 210 11.18 -3.86 -20.88
CA VAL A 210 11.68 -5.12 -20.32
C VAL A 210 11.91 -6.11 -21.45
N GLU A 211 13.16 -6.52 -21.67
CA GLU A 211 13.51 -7.62 -22.57
C GLU A 211 13.63 -8.91 -21.75
N MET A 212 12.95 -9.97 -22.19
CA MET A 212 12.81 -11.24 -21.48
C MET A 212 13.37 -12.42 -22.30
N ASP A 213 13.78 -13.48 -21.59
CA ASP A 213 14.11 -14.76 -22.21
C ASP A 213 12.86 -15.60 -22.51
N ASP A 214 13.05 -16.82 -23.03
CA ASP A 214 11.95 -17.72 -23.40
C ASP A 214 11.15 -18.23 -22.17
N ASN A 215 11.68 -18.07 -20.94
CA ASN A 215 10.98 -18.40 -19.70
C ASN A 215 10.28 -17.18 -19.08
N GLY A 216 10.36 -16.01 -19.71
CA GLY A 216 9.82 -14.75 -19.19
C GLY A 216 10.68 -14.10 -18.10
N ALA A 217 11.95 -14.52 -17.93
CA ALA A 217 12.88 -13.89 -17.01
C ALA A 217 13.47 -12.61 -17.65
N PRO A 218 13.50 -11.47 -16.96
CA PRO A 218 14.12 -10.25 -17.48
C PRO A 218 15.62 -10.44 -17.71
N ILE A 219 16.09 -10.12 -18.91
CA ILE A 219 17.51 -10.17 -19.29
C ILE A 219 18.13 -8.79 -19.47
N LYS A 220 17.36 -7.81 -19.95
CA LYS A 220 17.81 -6.41 -20.13
C LYS A 220 16.68 -5.43 -19.89
N TYR A 221 17.05 -4.21 -19.50
CA TYR A 221 16.15 -3.07 -19.46
C TYR A 221 16.58 -1.98 -20.43
N HIS A 222 15.62 -1.42 -21.17
CA HIS A 222 15.80 -0.29 -22.07
C HIS A 222 15.46 1.00 -21.34
N ILE A 223 16.47 1.80 -21.03
CA ILE A 223 16.33 2.96 -20.13
C ILE A 223 16.66 4.23 -20.90
N LEU A 224 15.69 5.13 -21.03
CA LEU A 224 15.94 6.48 -21.52
C LEU A 224 16.89 7.23 -20.59
N ARG A 225 17.89 7.91 -21.17
CA ARG A 225 18.84 8.74 -20.40
C ARG A 225 18.19 9.90 -19.66
N GLN A 226 17.12 10.45 -20.24
CA GLN A 226 16.36 11.56 -19.67
C GLN A 226 14.88 11.17 -19.54
N HIS A 227 14.18 11.79 -18.59
CA HIS A 227 12.77 11.52 -18.37
C HIS A 227 11.95 11.97 -19.60
N PRO A 228 11.02 11.15 -20.16
CA PRO A 228 10.25 11.51 -21.36
C PRO A 228 9.36 12.74 -21.19
N GLY A 229 8.99 13.10 -19.96
CA GLY A 229 8.32 14.35 -19.61
C GLY A 229 9.25 15.41 -19.00
N GLY A 230 10.54 15.41 -19.36
CA GLY A 230 11.52 16.39 -18.88
C GLY A 230 11.19 17.82 -19.31
N LEU A 231 11.72 18.82 -18.57
CA LEU A 231 11.42 20.24 -18.78
C LEU A 231 11.92 20.78 -20.13
N MET A 232 13.04 20.23 -20.64
CA MET A 232 13.68 20.69 -21.87
C MET A 232 13.61 19.59 -22.93
N PRO A 233 13.48 19.94 -24.23
CA PRO A 233 13.63 18.98 -25.32
C PRO A 233 15.00 18.30 -25.26
N PHE A 234 15.04 17.02 -25.60
CA PHE A 234 16.26 16.23 -25.59
C PHE A 234 16.30 15.21 -26.73
N GLN A 235 17.51 14.81 -27.11
CA GLN A 235 17.70 13.72 -28.06
C GLN A 235 17.42 12.39 -27.35
N LEU A 236 16.55 11.58 -27.96
CA LEU A 236 16.17 10.29 -27.43
C LEU A 236 17.37 9.33 -27.48
N GLU A 237 17.95 9.05 -26.32
CA GLU A 237 19.06 8.12 -26.14
C GLU A 237 18.70 7.09 -25.06
N TRP A 238 19.09 5.84 -25.30
CA TRP A 238 18.83 4.72 -24.39
C TRP A 238 20.13 4.07 -23.93
N ASP A 239 20.20 3.81 -22.63
CA ASP A 239 21.12 2.86 -22.04
C ASP A 239 20.41 1.50 -21.97
N VAL A 240 21.05 0.46 -22.51
CA VAL A 240 20.54 -0.92 -22.42
C VAL A 240 21.33 -1.64 -21.34
N VAL A 241 20.70 -1.87 -20.19
CA VAL A 241 21.36 -2.41 -19.00
C VAL A 241 21.01 -3.89 -18.86
N PRO A 242 21.98 -4.83 -18.92
CA PRO A 242 21.73 -6.24 -18.66
C PRO A 242 21.48 -6.46 -17.17
N VAL A 243 20.55 -7.35 -16.82
CA VAL A 243 20.18 -7.64 -15.41
C VAL A 243 21.37 -8.20 -14.63
N PHE A 244 22.12 -9.10 -15.24
CA PHE A 244 23.33 -9.68 -14.69
C PHE A 244 24.54 -9.35 -15.58
N GLY A 245 25.69 -9.10 -14.94
CA GLY A 245 26.96 -8.86 -15.62
C GLY A 245 27.46 -10.14 -16.31
N PRO A 246 27.89 -10.08 -17.58
CA PRO A 246 28.24 -11.28 -18.35
C PRO A 246 29.53 -11.98 -17.87
N LYS A 247 30.39 -11.28 -17.10
CA LYS A 247 31.66 -11.83 -16.62
C LYS A 247 31.57 -12.44 -15.23
N THR A 248 30.92 -11.74 -14.30
CA THR A 248 30.90 -12.09 -12.87
C THR A 248 29.56 -12.62 -12.39
N GLY A 249 28.51 -12.53 -13.21
CA GLY A 249 27.14 -12.81 -12.77
C GLY A 249 26.60 -11.78 -11.77
N ARG A 250 27.33 -10.71 -11.46
CA ARG A 250 26.88 -9.65 -10.54
C ARG A 250 25.59 -9.04 -11.04
N ARG A 251 24.65 -8.82 -10.12
CA ARG A 251 23.40 -8.12 -10.45
C ARG A 251 23.66 -6.64 -10.69
N ASN A 252 23.23 -6.12 -11.84
CA ASN A 252 23.42 -4.73 -12.22
C ASN A 252 22.19 -3.87 -11.99
N ILE A 253 21.00 -4.46 -11.97
CA ILE A 253 19.75 -3.71 -11.86
C ILE A 253 18.65 -4.57 -11.22
N LEU A 254 17.87 -3.94 -10.37
CA LEU A 254 16.70 -4.50 -9.72
C LEU A 254 15.44 -3.86 -10.32
N HIS A 255 14.37 -4.65 -10.41
CA HIS A 255 13.04 -4.17 -10.78
C HIS A 255 12.08 -4.47 -9.64
N LEU A 256 11.68 -3.42 -8.94
CA LEU A 256 10.86 -3.50 -7.76
C LEU A 256 9.39 -3.23 -8.14
N PHE A 257 8.57 -4.27 -8.10
CA PHE A 257 7.12 -4.17 -8.32
C PHE A 257 6.34 -5.33 -7.68
N ASP A 258 5.07 -5.09 -7.37
CA ASP A 258 4.15 -6.09 -6.85
C ASP A 258 3.57 -6.91 -8.02
N LYS A 259 4.14 -8.09 -8.27
CA LYS A 259 3.73 -8.98 -9.35
C LYS A 259 2.46 -9.75 -8.95
N ARG A 260 1.31 -9.35 -9.51
CA ARG A 260 -0.01 -9.91 -9.17
C ARG A 260 -0.49 -10.99 -10.13
N ARG A 261 0.05 -11.03 -11.35
CA ARG A 261 -0.28 -12.05 -12.35
C ARG A 261 0.98 -12.70 -12.94
N PRO A 262 0.96 -14.01 -13.23
CA PRO A 262 2.02 -14.66 -14.00
C PRO A 262 2.21 -13.96 -15.36
N GLY A 263 3.47 -13.80 -15.78
CA GLY A 263 3.82 -13.12 -17.04
C GLY A 263 3.66 -11.59 -17.02
N GLN A 264 3.36 -10.96 -15.88
CA GLN A 264 3.30 -9.50 -15.78
C GLN A 264 4.72 -8.89 -15.86
N SER A 265 4.92 -8.00 -16.83
CA SER A 265 6.21 -7.34 -17.10
C SER A 265 6.40 -6.03 -16.37
N ARG A 266 5.32 -5.35 -15.95
CA ARG A 266 5.35 -4.03 -15.28
C ARG A 266 4.37 -3.97 -14.13
N GLY A 267 4.69 -3.18 -13.12
CA GLY A 267 3.82 -2.99 -11.95
C GLY A 267 2.70 -1.99 -12.18
N VAL A 268 1.62 -2.11 -11.40
CA VAL A 268 0.46 -1.22 -11.42
C VAL A 268 0.43 -0.39 -10.14
N PRO A 269 0.15 0.93 -10.19
CA PRO A 269 0.06 1.76 -9.00
C PRO A 269 -0.88 1.18 -7.95
N TYR A 270 -0.48 1.27 -6.69
CA TYR A 270 -1.20 0.74 -5.54
C TYR A 270 -2.65 1.24 -5.46
N ILE A 271 -2.86 2.53 -5.75
CA ILE A 271 -4.19 3.15 -5.72
C ILE A 271 -4.99 2.97 -7.01
N ALA A 272 -4.45 2.30 -8.04
CA ALA A 272 -5.13 2.16 -9.33
C ALA A 272 -6.59 1.69 -9.25
N PRO A 273 -6.95 0.71 -8.39
CA PRO A 273 -8.35 0.25 -8.27
C PRO A 273 -9.32 1.31 -7.72
N VAL A 274 -8.83 2.35 -7.04
CA VAL A 274 -9.64 3.35 -6.34
C VAL A 274 -9.46 4.77 -6.89
N ILE A 275 -8.60 4.99 -7.90
CA ILE A 275 -8.32 6.33 -8.48
C ILE A 275 -9.62 7.05 -8.89
N GLU A 276 -10.55 6.33 -9.53
CA GLU A 276 -11.80 6.92 -9.99
C GLU A 276 -12.68 7.35 -8.81
N LEU A 277 -12.86 6.47 -7.82
CA LEU A 277 -13.62 6.79 -6.60
C LEU A 277 -13.01 7.96 -5.83
N LEU A 278 -11.68 8.01 -5.74
CA LEU A 278 -10.99 9.13 -5.09
C LEU A 278 -11.23 10.46 -5.84
N LYS A 279 -11.24 10.44 -7.18
CA LYS A 279 -11.57 11.63 -7.99
C LYS A 279 -13.01 12.08 -7.79
N GLN A 280 -13.96 11.16 -7.85
CA GLN A 280 -15.38 11.45 -7.64
C GLN A 280 -15.64 11.98 -6.22
N LEU A 281 -14.97 11.41 -5.21
CA LEU A 281 -15.06 11.89 -3.82
C LEU A 281 -14.52 13.32 -3.66
N GLY A 282 -13.42 13.64 -4.35
CA GLY A 282 -12.87 15.00 -4.38
C GLY A 282 -13.84 15.99 -5.02
N ASP A 283 -14.42 15.63 -6.17
CA ASP A 283 -15.40 16.47 -6.86
C ASP A 283 -16.68 16.67 -6.04
N TYR A 284 -17.15 15.61 -5.38
CA TYR A 284 -18.30 15.67 -4.48
C TYR A 284 -18.02 16.57 -3.27
N THR A 285 -16.85 16.41 -2.62
CA THR A 285 -16.45 17.28 -1.50
C THR A 285 -16.36 18.74 -1.93
N ASN A 286 -15.78 19.02 -3.09
CA ASN A 286 -15.69 20.38 -3.61
C ASN A 286 -17.07 20.97 -3.90
N ALA A 287 -17.96 20.21 -4.54
CA ALA A 287 -19.32 20.65 -4.81
C ALA A 287 -20.08 20.97 -3.52
N GLU A 288 -19.90 20.17 -2.47
CA GLU A 288 -20.54 20.37 -1.17
C GLU A 288 -19.99 21.59 -0.43
N VAL A 289 -18.67 21.83 -0.49
CA VAL A 289 -18.05 23.06 0.03
C VAL A 289 -18.53 24.28 -0.74
N THR A 290 -18.56 24.24 -2.07
CA THR A 290 -19.07 25.34 -2.90
C THR A 290 -20.54 25.61 -2.61
N ALA A 291 -21.37 24.57 -2.47
CA ALA A 291 -22.76 24.72 -2.10
C ALA A 291 -22.92 25.35 -0.72
N ALA A 292 -22.09 24.98 0.26
CA ALA A 292 -22.10 25.61 1.59
C ALA A 292 -21.70 27.09 1.53
N VAL A 293 -20.70 27.44 0.72
CA VAL A 293 -20.28 28.83 0.49
C VAL A 293 -21.39 29.65 -0.17
N ILE A 294 -22.02 29.13 -1.23
CA ILE A 294 -23.15 29.79 -1.90
C ILE A 294 -24.34 29.93 -0.96
N SER A 295 -24.65 28.90 -0.17
CA SER A 295 -25.76 28.95 0.80
C SER A 295 -25.50 29.96 1.91
N GLY A 296 -24.24 30.20 2.27
CA GLY A 296 -23.84 31.28 3.19
C GLY A 296 -23.89 32.67 2.54
N MET A 297 -23.94 32.77 1.21
CA MET A 297 -24.21 34.02 0.51
C MET A 297 -25.73 34.21 0.44
N PHE A 298 -26.24 35.24 1.13
CA PHE A 298 -27.66 35.62 1.01
C PHE A 298 -27.98 35.94 -0.45
N THR A 299 -28.79 35.08 -1.08
CA THR A 299 -29.25 35.27 -2.45
C THR A 299 -30.67 35.80 -2.43
N VAL A 300 -30.85 37.03 -2.90
CA VAL A 300 -32.13 37.72 -3.01
C VAL A 300 -32.55 37.70 -4.47
N PHE A 301 -33.69 37.08 -4.77
CA PHE A 301 -34.33 37.18 -6.08
C PHE A 301 -35.34 38.32 -6.05
N ILE A 302 -35.18 39.28 -6.95
CA ILE A 302 -36.14 40.38 -7.14
C ILE A 302 -37.15 39.92 -8.19
N THR A 303 -38.41 39.74 -7.77
CA THR A 303 -39.54 39.43 -8.67
C THR A 303 -40.40 40.67 -8.85
N SER A 304 -40.72 41.03 -10.09
CA SER A 304 -41.60 42.16 -10.42
C SER A 304 -42.95 41.64 -10.94
N GLU A 305 -44.05 42.27 -10.52
CA GLU A 305 -45.41 41.88 -10.92
C GLU A 305 -45.76 42.28 -12.38
N ASP A 306 -44.99 43.19 -12.98
CA ASP A 306 -45.10 43.47 -14.41
C ASP A 306 -44.39 42.34 -15.17
N GLY A 307 -45.16 41.47 -15.83
CA GLY A 307 -44.71 40.29 -16.58
C GLY A 307 -43.77 40.53 -17.78
N GLY A 308 -42.93 41.57 -17.74
CA GLY A 308 -41.78 41.75 -18.61
C GLY A 308 -40.65 40.83 -18.15
N GLY A 309 -40.63 39.60 -18.69
CA GLY A 309 -39.56 38.64 -18.41
C GLY A 309 -38.17 39.24 -18.61
N LEU A 310 -37.31 39.10 -17.60
CA LEU A 310 -35.87 39.24 -17.78
C LEU A 310 -35.42 38.16 -18.75
N ASN A 311 -35.22 38.54 -20.01
CA ASN A 311 -34.70 37.67 -21.05
C ASN A 311 -33.17 37.58 -20.81
N PRO A 312 -32.62 36.44 -20.33
CA PRO A 312 -31.21 36.33 -20.03
C PRO A 312 -30.42 36.11 -21.33
N GLY A 313 -30.33 37.15 -22.17
CA GLY A 313 -29.65 37.04 -23.46
C GLY A 313 -29.55 38.28 -24.34
N SER A 314 -30.06 39.47 -23.98
CA SER A 314 -30.10 40.60 -24.94
C SER A 314 -29.27 41.86 -24.62
N ASP A 315 -28.67 42.02 -23.44
CA ASP A 315 -27.95 43.27 -23.12
C ASP A 315 -26.42 43.13 -23.10
N VAL A 316 -25.83 42.88 -24.27
CA VAL A 316 -24.39 43.14 -24.52
C VAL A 316 -24.18 44.29 -25.53
N MET A 317 -25.22 44.95 -26.03
CA MET A 317 -25.05 46.06 -26.98
C MET A 317 -26.07 47.18 -26.80
N ASN A 318 -25.94 47.96 -25.73
CA ASN A 318 -26.09 49.43 -25.83
C ASN A 318 -25.67 50.11 -24.52
N ALA A 319 -24.41 50.54 -24.49
CA ALA A 319 -23.96 51.51 -23.51
C ALA A 319 -24.41 52.91 -23.94
N SER A 320 -25.57 53.37 -23.46
CA SER A 320 -25.76 54.80 -23.22
C SER A 320 -26.95 55.11 -22.33
N THR A 321 -26.69 55.94 -21.32
CA THR A 321 -27.60 56.76 -20.53
C THR A 321 -28.45 56.11 -19.42
N SER A 322 -27.98 56.39 -18.19
CA SER A 322 -28.81 56.82 -17.04
C SER A 322 -29.29 55.77 -16.02
N LYS A 323 -28.37 55.31 -15.17
CA LYS A 323 -28.40 55.42 -13.69
C LYS A 323 -27.11 54.81 -13.11
N PRO A 324 -26.26 55.58 -12.38
CA PRO A 324 -25.08 55.02 -11.73
C PRO A 324 -25.50 54.37 -10.40
N GLY A 325 -25.27 53.07 -10.22
CA GLY A 325 -25.24 52.50 -8.87
C GLY A 325 -25.80 51.11 -8.60
N ALA A 326 -26.00 50.23 -9.59
CA ALA A 326 -26.39 48.84 -9.29
C ALA A 326 -25.58 47.83 -10.11
N THR A 327 -24.25 47.85 -9.93
CA THR A 327 -23.48 46.63 -10.20
C THR A 327 -23.88 45.65 -9.11
N LEU A 328 -24.73 44.67 -9.46
CA LEU A 328 -25.20 43.63 -8.54
C LEU A 328 -24.01 42.74 -8.14
N GLN A 329 -23.17 43.21 -7.22
CA GLN A 329 -22.08 42.43 -6.65
C GLN A 329 -22.65 41.61 -5.48
N MET A 330 -22.74 40.31 -5.71
CA MET A 330 -23.06 39.34 -4.66
C MET A 330 -21.94 39.35 -3.61
N GLY A 331 -22.29 39.58 -2.35
CA GLY A 331 -21.35 39.60 -1.23
C GLY A 331 -22.05 39.32 0.10
N PRO A 332 -21.33 38.80 1.12
CA PRO A 332 -21.91 38.53 2.43
C PRO A 332 -22.46 39.81 3.07
N GLY A 333 -23.77 39.83 3.34
CA GLY A 333 -24.45 40.97 3.99
C GLY A 333 -24.86 42.12 3.05
N ALA A 334 -24.95 41.89 1.73
CA ALA A 334 -25.43 42.91 0.80
C ALA A 334 -26.91 43.27 1.07
N ILE A 335 -27.19 44.56 1.32
CA ILE A 335 -28.53 45.12 1.45
C ILE A 335 -28.93 45.67 0.08
N LEU A 336 -30.00 45.13 -0.52
CA LEU A 336 -30.54 45.59 -1.81
C LEU A 336 -31.76 46.49 -1.58
N ASP A 337 -31.78 47.64 -2.23
CA ASP A 337 -32.91 48.58 -2.23
C ASP A 337 -33.94 48.14 -3.30
N LEU A 338 -35.22 48.05 -2.93
CA LEU A 338 -36.28 47.51 -3.78
C LEU A 338 -37.17 48.64 -4.33
N SER A 339 -37.51 48.56 -5.61
CA SER A 339 -38.48 49.48 -6.22
C SER A 339 -39.93 49.13 -5.82
N PRO A 340 -40.87 50.10 -5.85
CA PRO A 340 -42.28 49.83 -5.52
C PRO A 340 -42.88 48.73 -6.40
N GLY A 341 -43.37 47.64 -5.78
CA GLY A 341 -43.95 46.48 -6.48
C GLY A 341 -43.01 45.27 -6.62
N GLU A 342 -41.73 45.40 -6.26
CA GLU A 342 -40.78 44.29 -6.26
C GLU A 342 -40.87 43.45 -4.97
N LYS A 343 -40.87 42.13 -5.11
CA LYS A 343 -40.85 41.18 -3.99
C LYS A 343 -39.51 40.45 -3.94
N VAL A 344 -38.99 40.30 -2.73
CA VAL A 344 -37.82 39.46 -2.45
C VAL A 344 -38.29 38.04 -2.21
N GLU A 345 -37.86 37.13 -3.08
CA GLU A 345 -37.90 35.70 -2.81
C GLU A 345 -36.51 35.26 -2.35
N PHE A 346 -36.44 34.70 -1.15
CA PHE A 346 -35.20 34.10 -0.64
C PHE A 346 -35.10 32.68 -1.20
N ALA A 347 -33.97 32.32 -1.81
CA ALA A 347 -33.65 30.91 -1.93
C ALA A 347 -33.42 30.38 -0.50
N ASP A 348 -34.17 29.34 -0.14
CA ASP A 348 -33.93 28.54 1.07
C ASP A 348 -33.06 27.33 0.71
N PRO A 349 -31.73 27.46 0.72
CA PRO A 349 -30.87 26.30 0.58
C PRO A 349 -31.09 25.39 1.79
N LYS A 350 -31.79 24.27 1.60
CA LYS A 350 -31.99 23.20 2.60
C LYS A 350 -30.66 22.52 2.96
N ARG A 351 -29.78 23.25 3.64
CA ARG A 351 -28.44 22.86 4.09
C ARG A 351 -28.37 23.08 5.60
N PRO A 352 -27.64 22.22 6.35
CA PRO A 352 -26.67 21.24 5.87
C PRO A 352 -27.28 19.92 5.34
N ASN A 353 -26.58 19.26 4.42
CA ASN A 353 -26.92 17.93 3.94
C ASN A 353 -26.46 16.88 4.98
N GLN A 354 -27.40 16.38 5.79
CA GLN A 354 -27.09 15.39 6.83
C GLN A 354 -26.62 14.04 6.28
N ALA A 355 -26.88 13.73 5.00
CA ALA A 355 -26.48 12.48 4.37
C ALA A 355 -25.03 12.50 3.84
N PHE A 356 -24.35 13.66 3.86
CA PHE A 356 -22.99 13.80 3.35
C PHE A 356 -22.01 12.85 4.06
N ASP A 357 -21.92 12.96 5.40
CA ASP A 357 -20.95 12.20 6.19
C ASP A 357 -21.17 10.68 6.14
N PRO A 358 -22.40 10.13 6.32
CA PRO A 358 -22.65 8.71 6.18
C PRO A 358 -22.26 8.14 4.81
N PHE A 359 -22.53 8.88 3.73
CA PHE A 359 -22.15 8.48 2.38
C PHE A 359 -20.64 8.49 2.19
N VAL A 360 -19.96 9.55 2.63
CA VAL A 360 -18.49 9.65 2.56
C VAL A 360 -17.85 8.48 3.34
N ILE A 361 -18.31 8.20 4.56
CA ILE A 361 -17.82 7.06 5.35
C ILE A 361 -18.01 5.73 4.61
N ALA A 362 -19.16 5.52 3.94
CA ALA A 362 -19.39 4.31 3.16
C ALA A 362 -18.39 4.17 1.99
N VAL A 363 -18.08 5.26 1.29
CA VAL A 363 -17.07 5.29 0.22
C VAL A 363 -15.67 5.04 0.77
N LEU A 364 -15.31 5.66 1.90
CA LEU A 364 -14.01 5.49 2.56
C LEU A 364 -13.78 4.03 2.98
N ARG A 365 -14.82 3.33 3.43
CA ARG A 365 -14.76 1.89 3.75
C ARG A 365 -14.46 1.05 2.50
N GLN A 366 -15.09 1.34 1.36
CA GLN A 366 -14.80 0.62 0.10
C GLN A 366 -13.35 0.86 -0.36
N ILE A 367 -12.86 2.10 -0.22
CA ILE A 367 -11.46 2.44 -0.51
C ILE A 367 -10.52 1.66 0.41
N GLY A 368 -10.81 1.62 1.71
CA GLY A 368 -10.01 0.89 2.70
C GLY A 368 -9.88 -0.60 2.37
N VAL A 369 -10.96 -1.24 1.92
CA VAL A 369 -10.95 -2.66 1.49
C VAL A 369 -9.97 -2.88 0.33
N ALA A 370 -10.01 -2.04 -0.71
CA ALA A 370 -9.14 -2.20 -1.88
C ALA A 370 -7.66 -1.91 -1.58
N LEU A 371 -7.40 -1.08 -0.57
CA LEU A 371 -6.06 -0.72 -0.11
C LEU A 371 -5.59 -1.59 1.08
N GLU A 372 -6.33 -2.61 1.52
CA GLU A 372 -5.97 -3.39 2.72
C GLU A 372 -5.72 -2.53 3.98
N LEU A 373 -6.36 -1.35 4.04
CA LEU A 373 -6.26 -0.42 5.16
C LEU A 373 -7.60 -0.39 5.91
N PRO A 374 -7.65 -0.82 7.18
CA PRO A 374 -8.82 -0.64 8.02
C PRO A 374 -9.25 0.83 8.06
N PHE A 375 -10.55 1.08 8.14
CA PHE A 375 -11.12 2.43 8.07
C PHE A 375 -10.45 3.39 9.06
N GLU A 376 -10.32 2.99 10.32
CA GLU A 376 -9.75 3.78 11.40
C GLU A 376 -8.31 4.22 11.08
N VAL A 377 -7.54 3.33 10.44
CA VAL A 377 -6.15 3.57 10.05
C VAL A 377 -6.08 4.47 8.80
N LEU A 378 -6.97 4.25 7.83
CA LEU A 378 -7.05 5.04 6.62
C LEU A 378 -7.36 6.52 6.91
N VAL A 379 -8.34 6.78 7.80
CA VAL A 379 -8.77 8.15 8.15
C VAL A 379 -8.11 8.70 9.41
N LYS A 380 -7.33 7.88 10.13
CA LYS A 380 -6.68 8.21 11.40
C LYS A 380 -7.66 8.66 12.49
N HIS A 381 -8.81 7.99 12.55
CA HIS A 381 -9.89 8.29 13.48
C HIS A 381 -10.31 7.03 14.24
N PHE A 382 -10.08 7.03 15.55
CA PHE A 382 -10.29 5.88 16.43
C PHE A 382 -11.37 6.20 17.47
N THR A 383 -12.63 5.90 17.16
CA THR A 383 -13.77 6.04 18.08
C THR A 383 -14.32 4.70 18.56
N ALA A 384 -13.86 3.60 17.98
CA ALA A 384 -14.25 2.25 18.38
C ALA A 384 -13.69 1.88 19.75
N SER A 385 -14.25 0.83 20.37
CA SER A 385 -13.75 0.29 21.63
C SER A 385 -12.28 -0.15 21.54
N TYR A 386 -11.58 -0.21 22.67
CA TYR A 386 -10.16 -0.64 22.73
C TYR A 386 -9.90 -1.93 21.96
N SER A 387 -10.78 -2.94 22.12
CA SER A 387 -10.64 -4.23 21.44
C SER A 387 -10.78 -4.12 19.92
N ALA A 388 -11.72 -3.30 19.43
CA ALA A 388 -11.93 -3.09 18.00
C ALA A 388 -10.77 -2.30 17.37
N ALA A 389 -10.31 -1.22 18.03
CA ALA A 389 -9.15 -0.45 17.58
C ALA A 389 -7.89 -1.32 17.53
N ARG A 390 -7.67 -2.18 18.54
CA ARG A 390 -6.55 -3.14 18.55
C ARG A 390 -6.66 -4.18 17.44
N ALA A 391 -7.86 -4.69 17.16
CA ALA A 391 -8.07 -5.62 16.05
C ALA A 391 -7.74 -4.98 14.69
N ALA A 392 -8.18 -3.74 14.46
CA ALA A 392 -7.85 -2.97 13.25
C ALA A 392 -6.33 -2.76 13.11
N LEU A 393 -5.64 -2.35 14.17
CA LEU A 393 -4.19 -2.16 14.15
C LEU A 393 -3.42 -3.47 13.90
N LEU A 394 -3.86 -4.59 14.49
CA LEU A 394 -3.24 -5.90 14.26
C LEU A 394 -3.41 -6.37 12.82
N GLU A 395 -4.58 -6.14 12.21
CA GLU A 395 -4.82 -6.50 10.81
C GLU A 395 -3.97 -5.63 9.87
N ALA A 396 -3.93 -4.31 10.09
CA ALA A 396 -3.05 -3.42 9.34
C ALA A 396 -1.58 -3.81 9.48
N TRP A 397 -1.16 -4.25 10.67
CA TRP A 397 0.21 -4.69 10.93
C TRP A 397 0.63 -5.93 10.13
N ARG A 398 -0.30 -6.87 9.88
CA ARG A 398 -0.03 -8.02 9.00
C ARG A 398 0.31 -7.56 7.59
N PHE A 399 -0.46 -6.61 7.06
CA PHE A 399 -0.21 -6.00 5.76
C PHE A 399 1.16 -5.29 5.73
N TYR A 400 1.47 -4.45 6.71
CA TYR A 400 2.75 -3.73 6.76
C TYR A 400 3.95 -4.67 6.86
N LYS A 401 3.86 -5.74 7.66
CA LYS A 401 4.90 -6.77 7.74
C LYS A 401 5.14 -7.45 6.40
N SER A 402 4.08 -7.83 5.68
CA SER A 402 4.18 -8.41 4.35
C SER A 402 4.88 -7.46 3.37
N ARG A 403 4.50 -6.17 3.37
CA ARG A 403 5.14 -5.15 2.51
C ARG A 403 6.60 -4.88 2.89
N ARG A 404 6.93 -4.91 4.18
CA ARG A 404 8.29 -4.78 4.69
C ARG A 404 9.17 -5.94 4.25
N ASP A 405 8.68 -7.17 4.40
CA ASP A 405 9.38 -8.38 3.98
C ASP A 405 9.60 -8.41 2.45
N TRP A 406 8.58 -7.99 1.68
CA TRP A 406 8.71 -7.82 0.25
C TRP A 406 9.80 -6.80 -0.13
N LEU A 407 9.84 -5.63 0.52
CA LEU A 407 10.89 -4.63 0.29
C LEU A 407 12.27 -5.18 0.70
N ALA A 408 12.37 -5.84 1.85
CA ALA A 408 13.60 -6.45 2.32
C ALA A 408 14.14 -7.46 1.30
N SER A 409 13.30 -8.37 0.84
CA SER A 409 13.66 -9.46 -0.07
C SER A 409 13.97 -8.98 -1.48
N MET A 410 13.21 -8.02 -2.02
CA MET A 410 13.31 -7.60 -3.42
C MET A 410 14.28 -6.43 -3.63
N PHE A 411 14.57 -5.66 -2.58
CA PHE A 411 15.39 -4.45 -2.67
C PHE A 411 16.59 -4.51 -1.74
N CYS A 412 16.38 -4.64 -0.42
CA CYS A 412 17.47 -4.49 0.54
C CYS A 412 18.49 -5.64 0.46
N GLN A 413 18.00 -6.87 0.43
CA GLN A 413 18.82 -8.08 0.42
C GLN A 413 19.71 -8.18 -0.83
N PRO A 414 19.21 -8.02 -2.07
CA PRO A 414 20.06 -8.06 -3.26
C PRO A 414 21.12 -6.95 -3.30
N ILE A 415 20.82 -5.77 -2.72
CA ILE A 415 21.79 -4.67 -2.62
C ILE A 415 22.87 -5.00 -1.58
N TYR A 416 22.49 -5.57 -0.44
CA TYR A 416 23.44 -6.07 0.55
C TYR A 416 24.36 -7.14 -0.04
N GLU A 417 23.82 -8.09 -0.79
CA GLU A 417 24.62 -9.12 -1.46
C GLU A 417 25.61 -8.52 -2.47
N ALA A 418 25.16 -7.56 -3.29
CA ALA A 418 26.03 -6.87 -4.26
C ALA A 418 27.12 -6.02 -3.57
N TRP A 419 26.80 -5.44 -2.41
CA TRP A 419 27.78 -4.75 -1.56
C TRP A 419 28.75 -5.74 -0.90
N LEU A 420 28.27 -6.88 -0.40
CA LEU A 420 29.08 -7.89 0.27
C LEU A 420 30.08 -8.53 -0.70
N GLU A 421 29.66 -8.81 -1.94
CA GLU A 421 30.56 -9.21 -3.03
C GLU A 421 31.74 -8.25 -3.15
N GLU A 422 31.49 -6.95 -3.17
CA GLU A 422 32.56 -5.95 -3.24
C GLU A 422 33.41 -5.92 -1.96
N ALA A 423 32.78 -5.98 -0.78
CA ALA A 423 33.48 -5.94 0.50
C ALA A 423 34.44 -7.11 0.69
N VAL A 424 34.06 -8.30 0.19
CA VAL A 424 34.92 -9.49 0.16
C VAL A 424 36.01 -9.34 -0.90
N ALA A 425 35.70 -8.84 -2.10
CA ALA A 425 36.69 -8.60 -3.15
C ALA A 425 37.77 -7.57 -2.74
N LEU A 426 37.41 -6.58 -1.92
CA LEU A 426 38.34 -5.60 -1.34
C LEU A 426 39.13 -6.15 -0.14
N GLY A 427 38.84 -7.36 0.33
CA GLY A 427 39.46 -7.96 1.52
C GLY A 427 39.05 -7.30 2.84
N ARG A 428 37.98 -6.48 2.84
CA ARG A 428 37.49 -5.83 4.05
C ARG A 428 36.70 -6.78 4.91
N ILE A 429 35.92 -7.66 4.28
CA ILE A 429 35.24 -8.78 4.92
C ILE A 429 35.95 -10.06 4.51
N ASP A 430 36.31 -10.88 5.49
CA ASP A 430 36.95 -12.17 5.24
C ASP A 430 35.85 -13.21 5.07
N ALA A 431 35.73 -13.80 3.88
CA ALA A 431 34.72 -14.81 3.57
C ALA A 431 35.33 -15.87 2.65
N PRO A 432 36.11 -16.81 3.19
CA PRO A 432 36.72 -17.89 2.40
C PRO A 432 35.66 -18.67 1.61
N GLY A 433 35.93 -18.95 0.33
CA GLY A 433 35.03 -19.70 -0.55
C GLY A 433 33.83 -18.91 -1.10
N PHE A 434 33.70 -17.62 -0.78
CA PHE A 434 32.54 -16.79 -1.15
C PHE A 434 32.29 -16.71 -2.68
N PHE A 435 33.35 -16.75 -3.49
CA PHE A 435 33.23 -16.72 -4.96
C PHE A 435 33.26 -18.10 -5.61
N ASP A 436 33.59 -19.14 -4.83
CA ASP A 436 33.83 -20.49 -5.35
C ASP A 436 32.58 -21.37 -5.25
N ASP A 437 31.79 -21.23 -4.17
CA ASP A 437 30.60 -22.05 -3.91
C ASP A 437 29.37 -21.18 -3.59
N PRO A 438 28.27 -21.28 -4.38
CA PRO A 438 27.01 -20.61 -4.11
C PRO A 438 26.40 -20.90 -2.73
N THR A 439 26.63 -22.09 -2.17
CA THR A 439 26.16 -22.49 -0.84
C THR A 439 26.89 -21.71 0.25
N ILE A 440 28.23 -21.63 0.15
CA ILE A 440 29.07 -20.84 1.06
C ILE A 440 28.71 -19.36 0.96
N ARG A 441 28.52 -18.86 -0.27
CA ARG A 441 28.04 -17.50 -0.50
C ARG A 441 26.70 -17.25 0.21
N GLY A 442 25.74 -18.15 0.04
CA GLY A 442 24.43 -18.07 0.69
C GLY A 442 24.53 -18.02 2.22
N ALA A 443 25.41 -18.83 2.80
CA ALA A 443 25.65 -18.87 4.24
C ALA A 443 26.21 -17.55 4.80
N TYR A 444 27.06 -16.83 4.04
CA TYR A 444 27.52 -15.50 4.40
C TYR A 444 26.50 -14.39 4.16
N CYS A 445 25.67 -14.52 3.13
CA CYS A 445 24.67 -13.52 2.76
C CYS A 445 23.43 -13.50 3.68
N GLY A 446 23.32 -14.42 4.64
CA GLY A 446 22.21 -14.48 5.57
C GLY A 446 22.04 -13.17 6.35
N ALA A 447 20.85 -12.57 6.27
CA ALA A 447 20.51 -11.36 7.00
C ALA A 447 19.01 -11.23 7.28
N ILE A 448 18.70 -10.55 8.39
CA ILE A 448 17.36 -10.11 8.77
C ILE A 448 17.29 -8.59 8.64
N TRP A 449 16.18 -8.09 8.10
CA TRP A 449 15.94 -6.67 7.92
C TRP A 449 14.94 -6.16 8.94
N VAL A 450 15.44 -5.39 9.90
CA VAL A 450 14.68 -4.90 11.05
C VAL A 450 14.17 -3.50 10.74
N GLY A 451 12.84 -3.33 10.77
CA GLY A 451 12.19 -2.01 10.71
C GLY A 451 11.56 -1.63 12.04
N ASP A 452 10.97 -0.44 12.10
CA ASP A 452 10.35 0.10 13.31
C ASP A 452 9.29 -0.84 13.91
N ALA A 453 9.19 -0.83 15.24
CA ALA A 453 8.19 -1.56 16.02
C ALA A 453 6.79 -0.95 15.83
N PRO A 454 5.70 -1.73 15.99
CA PRO A 454 4.32 -1.25 15.79
C PRO A 454 3.86 -0.21 16.83
N GLY A 455 4.64 0.00 17.89
CA GLY A 455 4.20 0.74 19.08
C GLY A 455 3.32 -0.11 19.99
N GLN A 456 3.07 0.40 21.20
CA GLN A 456 2.30 -0.29 22.23
C GLN A 456 1.04 0.51 22.56
N ILE A 457 -0.09 -0.18 22.73
CA ILE A 457 -1.33 0.49 23.17
C ILE A 457 -1.40 0.49 24.71
N ASP A 458 -1.04 -0.64 25.33
CA ASP A 458 -0.99 -0.82 26.78
C ASP A 458 0.38 -1.43 27.14
N PRO A 459 1.40 -0.58 27.40
CA PRO A 459 2.77 -1.04 27.64
C PRO A 459 2.88 -2.06 28.76
N LEU A 460 2.08 -1.92 29.83
CA LEU A 460 2.12 -2.82 30.98
C LEU A 460 1.65 -4.23 30.61
N LYS A 461 0.52 -4.35 29.91
CA LYS A 461 0.02 -5.67 29.47
C LYS A 461 0.96 -6.32 28.47
N GLU A 462 1.54 -5.55 27.56
CA GLU A 462 2.44 -6.07 26.55
C GLU A 462 3.78 -6.54 27.13
N ILE A 463 4.34 -5.80 28.10
CA ILE A 463 5.55 -6.23 28.84
C ILE A 463 5.29 -7.52 29.63
N ASN A 464 4.14 -7.61 30.32
CA ASN A 464 3.77 -8.83 31.03
C ASN A 464 3.59 -10.02 30.08
N ALA A 465 3.02 -9.79 28.89
CA ALA A 465 2.92 -10.82 27.87
C ALA A 465 4.30 -11.24 27.34
N ALA A 466 5.22 -10.30 27.10
CA ALA A 466 6.60 -10.59 26.68
C ALA A 466 7.36 -11.41 27.74
N LYS A 467 7.23 -11.03 29.01
CA LYS A 467 7.77 -11.79 30.14
C LYS A 467 7.24 -13.23 30.16
N GLY A 468 5.92 -13.40 30.03
CA GLY A 468 5.31 -14.73 29.98
C GLY A 468 5.78 -15.57 28.77
N ARG A 469 5.98 -14.95 27.60
CA ARG A 469 6.53 -15.66 26.42
C ARG A 469 7.97 -16.14 26.63
N LEU A 470 8.81 -15.30 27.25
CA LEU A 470 10.18 -15.65 27.61
C LEU A 470 10.21 -16.80 28.64
N GLU A 471 9.36 -16.73 29.67
CA GLU A 471 9.23 -17.79 30.68
C GLU A 471 8.75 -19.13 30.10
N LEU A 472 7.94 -19.08 29.04
CA LEU A 472 7.48 -20.27 28.30
C LEU A 472 8.46 -20.76 27.24
N ASN A 473 9.61 -20.11 27.05
CA ASN A 473 10.63 -20.43 26.04
C ASN A 473 10.10 -20.49 24.59
N ILE A 474 9.10 -19.67 24.25
CA ILE A 474 8.54 -19.57 22.88
C ILE A 474 9.09 -18.40 22.08
N THR A 475 9.96 -17.60 22.69
CA THR A 475 10.57 -16.39 22.11
C THR A 475 11.96 -16.21 22.70
N SER A 476 12.81 -15.41 22.05
CA SER A 476 14.13 -15.03 22.58
C SER A 476 14.14 -13.58 23.08
N HIS A 477 15.14 -13.22 23.89
CA HIS A 477 15.33 -11.84 24.30
C HIS A 477 15.58 -10.91 23.10
N SER A 478 16.29 -11.39 22.08
CA SER A 478 16.55 -10.66 20.85
C SER A 478 15.25 -10.38 20.09
N ASP A 479 14.39 -11.39 19.93
CA ASP A 479 13.11 -11.25 19.24
C ASP A 479 12.18 -10.26 19.96
N GLU A 480 12.07 -10.35 21.29
CA GLU A 480 11.23 -9.43 22.08
C GLU A 480 11.81 -8.02 22.11
N CYS A 481 13.13 -7.85 22.21
CA CYS A 481 13.77 -6.53 22.23
C CYS A 481 13.53 -5.80 20.90
N VAL A 482 13.72 -6.51 19.78
CA VAL A 482 13.43 -6.01 18.43
C VAL A 482 11.94 -5.71 18.27
N ALA A 483 11.05 -6.60 18.71
CA ALA A 483 9.60 -6.41 18.56
C ALA A 483 9.06 -5.22 19.38
N LEU A 484 9.61 -4.97 20.57
CA LEU A 484 9.15 -3.92 21.48
C LEU A 484 9.76 -2.55 21.17
N THR A 485 11.06 -2.52 20.89
CA THR A 485 11.82 -1.26 20.83
C THR A 485 12.52 -1.03 19.49
N GLY A 486 12.58 -2.05 18.62
CA GLY A 486 13.43 -2.04 17.43
C GLY A 486 14.93 -2.09 17.74
N ALA A 487 15.32 -2.07 19.02
CA ALA A 487 16.70 -2.17 19.43
C ALA A 487 17.17 -3.62 19.41
N ASP A 488 18.48 -3.77 19.30
CA ASP A 488 19.13 -5.06 19.43
C ASP A 488 19.44 -5.35 20.90
N TRP A 489 19.24 -6.60 21.29
CA TRP A 489 19.40 -7.03 22.66
C TRP A 489 20.86 -7.00 23.11
N ASP A 490 21.78 -7.48 22.29
CA ASP A 490 23.20 -7.57 22.66
C ASP A 490 23.80 -6.19 22.88
N SER A 491 23.57 -5.26 21.94
CA SER A 491 23.97 -3.87 22.11
C SER A 491 23.29 -3.20 23.33
N THR A 492 22.06 -3.59 23.67
CA THR A 492 21.34 -3.08 24.85
C THR A 492 21.97 -3.59 26.14
N ILE A 493 22.30 -4.89 26.25
CA ILE A 493 23.00 -5.44 27.40
C ILE A 493 24.39 -4.82 27.54
N GLU A 494 25.17 -4.72 26.46
CA GLU A 494 26.53 -4.14 26.51
C GLU A 494 26.51 -2.67 26.95
N ARG A 495 25.52 -1.91 26.46
CA ARG A 495 25.30 -0.53 26.92
C ARG A 495 24.90 -0.49 28.39
N ARG A 496 23.98 -1.35 28.80
CA ARG A 496 23.53 -1.46 30.19
C ARG A 496 24.67 -1.85 31.14
N ALA A 497 25.55 -2.77 30.75
CA ALA A 497 26.71 -3.16 31.54
C ALA A 497 27.66 -1.97 31.78
N ARG A 498 27.86 -1.12 30.76
CA ARG A 498 28.63 0.13 30.87
C ARG A 498 27.93 1.17 31.74
N GLU A 499 26.62 1.34 31.58
CA GLU A 499 25.79 2.23 32.40
C GLU A 499 25.83 1.81 33.87
N ASP A 500 25.70 0.52 34.17
CA ASP A 500 25.78 -0.04 35.52
C ASP A 500 27.15 0.17 36.16
N ALA A 501 28.24 -0.08 35.41
CA ALA A 501 29.58 0.21 35.89
C ALA A 501 29.74 1.70 36.23
N ARG A 502 29.25 2.58 35.35
CA ARG A 502 29.31 4.03 35.55
C ARG A 502 28.44 4.51 36.72
N MET A 503 27.26 3.95 36.91
CA MET A 503 26.39 4.27 38.04
C MET A 503 27.03 3.87 39.37
N ARG A 504 27.69 2.70 39.43
CA ARG A 504 28.45 2.26 40.61
C ARG A 504 29.62 3.20 40.91
N GLU A 505 30.36 3.64 39.88
CA GLU A 505 31.43 4.64 40.03
C GLU A 505 30.93 5.97 40.60
N LEU A 506 29.73 6.40 40.18
CA LEU A 506 29.12 7.67 40.60
C LEU A 506 28.35 7.57 41.93
N GLY A 507 28.32 6.39 42.58
CA GLY A 507 27.60 6.17 43.82
C GLY A 507 26.07 6.24 43.68
N LEU A 508 25.54 6.08 42.46
CA LEU A 508 24.10 6.05 42.19
C LEU A 508 23.58 4.62 42.43
N VAL A 509 22.53 4.48 43.24
CA VAL A 509 21.92 3.17 43.52
C VAL A 509 21.19 2.67 42.28
N THR A 510 21.60 1.51 41.80
CA THR A 510 20.88 0.75 40.78
C THR A 510 19.71 0.04 41.43
N VAL A 511 18.50 0.60 41.29
CA VAL A 511 17.26 -0.07 41.75
C VAL A 511 16.93 -1.18 40.76
N TYR A 512 17.53 -2.34 40.93
CA TYR A 512 17.09 -3.56 40.25
C TYR A 512 16.59 -4.52 41.31
N ALA A 513 15.29 -4.81 41.32
CA ALA A 513 14.79 -5.95 42.07
C ALA A 513 15.40 -7.21 41.44
N PRO A 514 16.24 -7.98 42.16
CA PRO A 514 16.74 -9.22 41.61
C PRO A 514 15.57 -10.18 41.41
N LEU A 515 15.54 -10.87 40.27
CA LEU A 515 14.75 -12.09 40.11
C LEU A 515 15.42 -13.17 40.96
N SER A 516 15.17 -13.14 42.27
CA SER A 516 15.54 -14.22 43.17
C SER A 516 14.52 -15.36 43.00
N PRO A 517 14.92 -16.65 43.03
CA PRO A 517 13.99 -17.78 43.00
C PRO A 517 12.90 -17.73 44.09
N ALA A 518 13.13 -16.95 45.14
CA ALA A 518 12.16 -16.68 46.20
C ALA A 518 10.89 -15.92 45.72
N ASN A 519 10.94 -15.23 44.58
CA ASN A 519 9.79 -14.50 44.03
C ASN A 519 8.90 -15.36 43.10
N LEU A 520 9.24 -16.64 42.90
CA LEU A 520 8.43 -17.59 42.11
C LEU A 520 7.40 -18.36 42.98
N ASN A 521 7.46 -18.23 44.30
CA ASN A 521 6.52 -18.87 45.26
C ASN A 521 5.63 -17.87 46.02
N GLY A 522 5.44 -16.66 45.51
CA GLY A 522 4.38 -15.78 46.00
C GLY A 522 3.01 -16.43 45.77
N PRO A 523 2.05 -16.36 46.72
CA PRO A 523 0.76 -16.99 46.55
C PRO A 523 0.09 -16.48 45.26
N VAL A 524 -0.35 -17.41 44.42
CA VAL A 524 -1.21 -17.11 43.27
C VAL A 524 -2.35 -16.22 43.77
N PRO A 525 -2.56 -15.01 43.22
CA PRO A 525 -3.72 -14.21 43.61
C PRO A 525 -4.97 -15.03 43.26
N GLN A 526 -5.72 -15.44 44.28
CA GLN A 526 -7.06 -15.97 44.03
C GLN A 526 -7.86 -14.87 43.32
N PRO A 527 -8.63 -15.21 42.27
CA PRO A 527 -9.50 -14.23 41.64
C PRO A 527 -10.42 -13.65 42.71
N ALA A 528 -10.41 -12.33 42.85
CA ALA A 528 -11.31 -11.64 43.77
C ALA A 528 -12.75 -12.04 43.45
N PRO A 529 -13.59 -12.35 44.46
CA PRO A 529 -14.99 -12.64 44.22
C PRO A 529 -15.64 -11.43 43.54
N ALA A 530 -16.31 -11.70 42.42
CA ALA A 530 -17.04 -10.69 41.67
C ALA A 530 -18.01 -9.95 42.61
N LYS A 531 -17.86 -8.62 42.73
CA LYS A 531 -18.88 -7.81 43.37
C LYS A 531 -20.15 -7.89 42.52
N PRO A 532 -21.35 -8.07 43.13
CA PRO A 532 -22.61 -7.97 42.40
C PRO A 532 -22.71 -6.57 41.80
N GLY A 533 -22.96 -6.49 40.50
CA GLY A 533 -23.11 -5.23 39.78
C GLY A 533 -24.29 -4.43 40.33
N SER A 534 -24.06 -3.15 40.63
CA SER A 534 -25.11 -2.15 40.62
C SER A 534 -25.45 -1.87 39.16
N GLY A 535 -26.63 -2.30 38.73
CA GLY A 535 -27.18 -1.98 37.43
C GLY A 535 -27.36 -0.47 37.29
N ASN A 536 -26.99 0.04 36.12
CA ASN A 536 -27.74 1.11 35.49
C ASN A 536 -28.19 0.54 34.14
N ASP A 537 -29.51 0.40 34.06
CA ASP A 537 -30.27 0.05 32.88
C ASP A 537 -30.05 1.10 31.79
N ASP A 538 -29.92 0.63 30.55
CA ASP A 538 -30.52 1.24 29.36
C ASP A 538 -30.31 0.27 28.19
N ALA A 539 -31.23 -0.69 28.08
CA ALA A 539 -31.51 -1.41 26.85
C ALA A 539 -32.94 -1.06 26.40
N PRO A 540 -33.18 -0.86 25.10
CA PRO A 540 -34.50 -0.47 24.60
C PRO A 540 -35.47 -1.65 24.68
N SER A 541 -36.70 -1.36 25.13
CA SER A 541 -37.80 -2.32 25.22
C SER A 541 -38.41 -2.59 23.84
N ASP A 542 -38.26 -3.81 23.36
CA ASP A 542 -39.15 -4.44 22.38
C ASP A 542 -40.01 -5.46 23.14
N ASP A 543 -41.27 -5.13 23.39
CA ASP A 543 -42.36 -6.08 23.60
C ASP A 543 -43.70 -5.32 23.40
N ASP A 544 -44.19 -5.33 22.17
CA ASP A 544 -45.58 -5.01 21.84
C ASP A 544 -46.07 -6.02 20.78
N ALA A 545 -46.47 -7.20 21.24
CA ALA A 545 -47.18 -8.18 20.42
C ALA A 545 -47.97 -9.18 21.29
N SER A 546 -49.13 -8.76 21.81
CA SER A 546 -50.39 -9.55 21.76
C SER A 546 -51.48 -8.88 22.60
N ASP A 547 -52.51 -8.34 21.94
CA ASP A 547 -53.92 -8.60 22.25
C ASP A 547 -54.83 -7.53 21.65
N LEU A 548 -55.33 -7.76 20.44
CA LEU A 548 -56.61 -7.21 19.98
C LEU A 548 -57.29 -8.20 19.01
N GLU A 549 -58.09 -9.11 19.57
CA GLU A 549 -59.33 -9.58 18.94
C GLU A 549 -60.51 -8.95 19.71
N ASN A 550 -61.24 -8.04 19.05
CA ASN A 550 -62.69 -7.75 19.16
C ASN A 550 -62.99 -6.27 18.88
N ALA A 551 -63.39 -5.97 17.64
CA ALA A 551 -64.43 -5.04 17.18
C ALA A 551 -64.14 -4.58 15.74
#